data_AF-A0A1G3TY87-F1
#
_entry.id   AF-A0A1G3TY87-F1
#
_cell.length_a   1.000
_cell.length_b   1.000
_cell.length_c   1.000
_cell.angle_alpha   90.00
_cell.angle_beta   90.00
_cell.angle_gamma   90.00
#
_symmetry.space_group_name_H-M   'P 1'
#
loop_
_entity.id
_entity.type
_entity.pdbx_description
1 polymer ?
#
loop_
_entity_poly.entity_id
_entity_poly.type
_entity_poly.pdbx_seq_one_letter_code
_entity_poly.pdbx_strand_id
1 'polypeptide(L)'
;MINLVQNEKEYLILSTSFSVDGNKEKEKYRNLYYHIDAFVIEKNSVNNLVEWAKNSNLYGRDTKIPESIHFSKPYLREYPNSKAYDYIDMDYYGQTTWQTINGTLFNILLTSTAYSNEGKSYDKSVNESIEITLPNKWFIEQMKLKQTLNDGEWINPNGQVIFFDSTVKSCCVSQDNENSVLLANKNLFVEFLEKENLTLFWIMWGEKQVRNTDINYNEKDFLGIAEIQSISYCDGSKIIDEPIKIRFEEQD
;
A
#
# COMPACT_ATOMS: atom_id res chain seq x y z
N MET A 1 7.99 3.23 10.55
CA MET A 1 7.13 4.15 9.76
C MET A 1 5.74 3.56 9.49
N ILE A 2 5.44 2.33 9.91
CA ILE A 2 4.20 1.62 9.57
C ILE A 2 3.04 1.80 10.57
N ASN A 3 3.24 2.63 11.61
CA ASN A 3 2.24 2.96 12.62
C ASN A 3 2.16 4.48 12.80
N LEU A 4 0.94 5.00 12.90
CA LEU A 4 0.61 6.40 13.09
C LEU A 4 -0.22 6.58 14.35
N VAL A 5 0.04 7.64 15.12
CA VAL A 5 -0.76 7.99 16.30
C VAL A 5 -1.46 9.32 16.05
N GLN A 6 -2.79 9.31 16.12
CA GLN A 6 -3.61 10.51 15.97
C GLN A 6 -4.77 10.47 16.96
N ASN A 7 -4.94 11.53 17.75
CA ASN A 7 -6.03 11.65 18.74
C ASN A 7 -6.14 10.41 19.66
N GLU A 8 -5.01 9.96 20.21
CA GLU A 8 -4.90 8.78 21.09
C GLU A 8 -5.27 7.43 20.41
N LYS A 9 -5.52 7.43 19.10
CA LYS A 9 -5.74 6.22 18.32
C LYS A 9 -4.48 5.88 17.53
N GLU A 10 -4.19 4.59 17.47
CA GLU A 10 -3.11 4.04 16.65
C GLU A 10 -3.67 3.46 15.34
N TYR A 11 -2.96 3.71 14.26
CA TYR A 11 -3.33 3.28 12.92
C TYR A 11 -2.15 2.60 12.24
N LEU A 12 -2.42 1.46 11.62
CA LEU A 12 -1.46 0.72 10.80
C LEU A 12 -1.57 1.21 9.36
N ILE A 13 -0.44 1.50 8.74
CA ILE A 13 -0.37 1.80 7.31
C ILE A 13 -0.43 0.47 6.55
N LEU A 14 -1.38 0.33 5.64
CA LEU A 14 -1.56 -0.90 4.88
C LEU A 14 -1.00 -0.82 3.46
N SER A 15 -1.15 0.32 2.82
CA SER A 15 -0.56 0.57 1.50
C SER A 15 -0.36 2.06 1.31
N THR A 16 0.82 2.44 0.84
CA THR A 16 1.14 3.80 0.42
C THR A 16 2.43 3.83 -0.40
N SER A 17 2.52 4.79 -1.29
CA SER A 17 3.80 5.28 -1.81
C SER A 17 3.86 6.78 -1.67
N PHE A 18 5.04 7.31 -1.41
CA PHE A 18 5.23 8.76 -1.42
C PHE A 18 6.59 9.12 -1.98
N SER A 19 6.62 10.29 -2.60
CA SER A 19 7.80 10.86 -3.22
C SER A 19 8.00 12.26 -2.66
N VAL A 20 9.19 12.54 -2.16
CA VAL A 20 9.57 13.87 -1.67
C VAL A 20 10.70 14.40 -2.51
N ASP A 21 10.40 15.47 -3.24
CA ASP A 21 11.38 16.20 -4.01
C ASP A 21 12.07 17.25 -3.16
N GLY A 22 13.38 17.34 -3.29
CA GLY A 22 14.18 18.40 -2.70
C GLY A 22 13.97 19.74 -3.41
N ASN A 23 14.27 20.84 -2.73
CA ASN A 23 14.14 22.18 -3.30
C ASN A 23 14.86 22.32 -4.65
N LYS A 24 14.10 22.75 -5.67
CA LYS A 24 14.56 23.02 -7.04
C LYS A 24 15.62 24.13 -7.14
N GLU A 25 15.80 24.92 -6.09
CA GLU A 25 16.72 26.07 -6.06
C GLU A 25 18.20 25.71 -5.80
N LYS A 26 18.52 24.44 -5.52
CA LYS A 26 19.90 23.97 -5.36
C LYS A 26 20.37 23.23 -6.60
N GLU A 27 21.65 23.38 -6.96
CA GLU A 27 22.34 22.80 -8.13
C GLU A 27 22.22 21.27 -8.29
N LYS A 28 21.62 20.55 -7.32
CA LYS A 28 21.41 19.10 -7.34
C LYS A 28 20.00 18.77 -6.90
N TYR A 29 19.26 18.13 -7.79
CA TYR A 29 17.96 17.54 -7.50
C TYR A 29 18.12 16.33 -6.56
N ARG A 30 17.21 16.21 -5.60
CA ARG A 30 17.17 15.08 -4.67
C ARG A 30 15.75 14.57 -4.65
N ASN A 31 15.59 13.26 -4.75
CA ASN A 31 14.30 12.62 -4.61
C ASN A 31 14.40 11.54 -3.55
N LEU A 32 13.37 11.43 -2.73
CA LEU A 32 13.18 10.37 -1.77
C LEU A 32 11.85 9.68 -2.05
N TYR A 33 11.91 8.44 -2.50
CA TYR A 33 10.75 7.64 -2.80
C TYR A 33 10.66 6.46 -1.83
N TYR A 34 9.45 6.18 -1.35
CA TYR A 34 9.14 4.96 -0.60
C TYR A 34 7.85 4.33 -1.11
N HIS A 35 7.80 3.03 -0.96
CA HIS A 35 6.63 2.20 -1.16
C HIS A 35 6.52 1.22 0.00
N ILE A 36 5.34 1.15 0.60
CA ILE A 36 5.03 0.32 1.75
C ILE A 36 3.76 -0.45 1.40
N ASP A 37 3.85 -1.77 1.41
CA ASP A 37 2.69 -2.64 1.28
C ASP A 37 2.66 -3.65 2.42
N ALA A 38 1.45 -3.84 2.95
CA ALA A 38 1.13 -4.80 3.98
C ALA A 38 0.34 -5.96 3.40
N PHE A 39 0.63 -7.16 3.90
CA PHE A 39 -0.10 -8.36 3.56
C PHE A 39 -0.24 -9.25 4.80
N VAL A 40 -1.29 -10.06 4.78
CA VAL A 40 -1.63 -10.96 5.86
C VAL A 40 -1.08 -12.35 5.58
N ILE A 41 -0.56 -12.98 6.63
CA ILE A 41 -0.03 -14.34 6.60
C ILE A 41 -0.51 -15.14 7.80
N GLU A 42 -0.43 -16.47 7.71
CA GLU A 42 -0.56 -17.32 8.88
C GLU A 42 0.63 -17.08 9.84
N LYS A 43 0.36 -17.04 11.15
CA LYS A 43 1.39 -16.79 12.17
C LYS A 43 2.53 -17.79 12.14
N ASN A 44 2.25 -19.06 11.81
CA ASN A 44 3.25 -20.12 11.68
C ASN A 44 4.26 -19.87 10.54
N SER A 45 3.96 -18.96 9.61
CA SER A 45 4.73 -18.71 8.39
C SER A 45 5.67 -17.51 8.52
N VAL A 46 5.60 -16.75 9.63
CA VAL A 46 6.41 -15.54 9.86
C VAL A 46 7.90 -15.81 9.68
N ASN A 47 8.44 -16.84 10.34
CA ASN A 47 9.88 -17.15 10.27
C ASN A 47 10.31 -17.48 8.83
N ASN A 48 9.53 -18.32 8.14
CA ASN A 48 9.80 -18.70 6.75
C ASN A 48 9.79 -17.48 5.82
N LEU A 49 8.85 -16.55 6.03
CA LEU A 49 8.73 -15.33 5.24
C LEU A 49 9.88 -14.35 5.53
N VAL A 50 10.28 -14.18 6.80
CA VAL A 50 11.45 -13.37 7.17
C VAL A 50 12.71 -13.90 6.48
N GLU A 51 12.94 -15.21 6.52
CA GLU A 51 14.07 -15.84 5.84
C GLU A 51 14.00 -15.67 4.32
N TRP A 52 12.83 -15.87 3.71
CA TRP A 52 12.63 -15.64 2.28
C TRP A 52 12.92 -14.19 1.88
N ALA A 53 12.43 -13.23 2.65
CA ALA A 53 12.58 -11.80 2.40
C ALA A 53 14.04 -11.38 2.47
N LYS A 54 14.80 -11.86 3.46
CA LYS A 54 16.25 -11.61 3.60
C LYS A 54 17.08 -12.14 2.44
N ASN A 55 16.58 -13.15 1.73
CA ASN A 55 17.25 -13.77 0.58
C ASN A 55 16.68 -13.33 -0.79
N SER A 56 15.70 -12.42 -0.80
CA SER A 56 15.03 -11.95 -2.02
C SER A 56 15.44 -10.52 -2.35
N ASN A 57 15.40 -10.15 -3.63
CA ASN A 57 15.47 -8.74 -4.01
C ASN A 57 14.07 -8.12 -3.83
N LEU A 58 13.94 -7.20 -2.88
CA LEU A 58 12.69 -6.52 -2.56
C LEU A 58 12.63 -5.09 -3.11
N TYR A 59 13.62 -4.67 -3.89
CA TYR A 59 13.69 -3.33 -4.46
C TYR A 59 13.28 -3.29 -5.93
N GLY A 60 12.48 -2.27 -6.27
CA GLY A 60 12.06 -1.94 -7.63
C GLY A 60 10.72 -2.55 -8.05
N ARG A 61 10.41 -2.46 -9.34
CA ARG A 61 9.14 -2.94 -9.93
C ARG A 61 9.14 -4.43 -10.27
N ASP A 62 10.30 -4.99 -10.57
CA ASP A 62 10.46 -6.42 -10.88
C ASP A 62 10.66 -7.28 -9.62
N THR A 63 10.03 -6.87 -8.51
CA THR A 63 10.14 -7.61 -7.25
C THR A 63 9.26 -8.85 -7.29
N LYS A 64 9.55 -9.80 -6.39
CA LYS A 64 8.70 -10.97 -6.16
C LYS A 64 7.48 -10.66 -5.27
N ILE A 65 7.19 -9.38 -5.03
CA ILE A 65 6.16 -8.93 -4.10
C ILE A 65 4.87 -8.74 -4.91
N PRO A 66 3.75 -9.38 -4.51
CA PRO A 66 2.48 -9.11 -5.16
C PRO A 66 1.99 -7.69 -4.86
N GLU A 67 1.59 -6.96 -5.89
CA GLU A 67 1.05 -5.61 -5.79
C GLU A 67 -0.48 -5.64 -5.67
N SER A 68 -1.04 -4.58 -5.08
CA SER A 68 -2.49 -4.37 -5.03
C SER A 68 -3.11 -4.36 -6.44
N ILE A 69 -4.27 -4.99 -6.60
CA ILE A 69 -4.99 -4.99 -7.88
C ILE A 69 -5.74 -3.68 -8.03
N HIS A 70 -5.64 -3.08 -9.22
CA HIS A 70 -6.33 -1.85 -9.60
C HIS A 70 -7.60 -2.16 -10.41
N PHE A 71 -8.69 -1.44 -10.12
CA PHE A 71 -9.92 -1.48 -10.91
C PHE A 71 -10.49 -0.08 -11.15
N SER A 72 -11.15 0.11 -12.30
CA SER A 72 -11.67 1.43 -12.70
C SER A 72 -13.05 1.43 -13.36
N LYS A 73 -13.58 0.27 -13.74
CA LYS A 73 -14.84 0.20 -14.54
C LYS A 73 -16.11 0.42 -13.70
N PRO A 74 -16.33 -0.28 -12.57
CA PRO A 74 -17.49 -0.05 -11.71
C PRO A 74 -17.36 1.27 -10.95
N TYR A 75 -18.47 1.80 -10.46
CA TYR A 75 -18.42 2.95 -9.54
C TYR A 75 -17.82 2.55 -8.18
N LEU A 76 -17.20 3.48 -7.47
CA LEU A 76 -16.60 3.22 -6.16
C LEU A 76 -17.53 2.45 -5.20
N ARG A 77 -18.82 2.86 -5.13
CA ARG A 77 -19.82 2.27 -4.23
C ARG A 77 -20.37 0.92 -4.69
N GLU A 78 -19.98 0.47 -5.87
CA GLU A 78 -20.32 -0.86 -6.41
C GLU A 78 -19.36 -1.94 -5.90
N TYR A 79 -18.23 -1.55 -5.30
CA TYR A 79 -17.28 -2.45 -4.66
C TYR A 79 -17.77 -2.92 -3.27
N PRO A 80 -17.60 -4.20 -2.89
CA PRO A 80 -17.25 -5.36 -3.72
C PRO A 80 -18.47 -6.19 -4.13
N ASN A 81 -19.69 -5.80 -3.74
CA ASN A 81 -20.87 -6.67 -3.73
C ASN A 81 -21.93 -6.32 -4.78
N SER A 82 -21.56 -5.59 -5.83
CA SER A 82 -22.47 -5.33 -6.94
C SER A 82 -22.27 -6.33 -8.08
N LYS A 83 -23.32 -6.53 -8.88
CA LYS A 83 -23.22 -7.31 -10.12
C LYS A 83 -22.23 -6.72 -11.13
N ALA A 84 -22.04 -5.39 -11.11
CA ALA A 84 -21.07 -4.73 -11.97
C ALA A 84 -19.65 -5.07 -11.55
N TYR A 85 -19.39 -5.14 -10.25
CA TYR A 85 -18.11 -5.58 -9.70
C TYR A 85 -17.87 -7.07 -9.95
N ASP A 86 -18.87 -7.93 -9.75
CA ASP A 86 -18.76 -9.37 -10.01
C ASP A 86 -18.26 -9.69 -11.43
N TYR A 87 -18.68 -8.89 -12.43
CA TYR A 87 -18.24 -9.05 -13.81
C TYR A 87 -16.73 -8.84 -13.98
N ILE A 88 -16.14 -7.85 -13.30
CA ILE A 88 -14.69 -7.60 -13.37
C ILE A 88 -13.88 -8.50 -12.42
N ASP A 89 -14.49 -8.96 -11.34
CA ASP A 89 -13.88 -9.85 -10.34
C ASP A 89 -13.68 -11.29 -10.89
N MET A 90 -14.40 -11.66 -11.95
CA MET A 90 -14.25 -12.96 -12.64
C MET A 90 -13.21 -12.97 -13.78
N ASP A 91 -12.77 -11.79 -14.23
CA ASP A 91 -11.86 -11.62 -15.37
C ASP A 91 -10.37 -11.58 -14.94
N TYR A 92 -9.47 -11.18 -15.85
CA TYR A 92 -8.04 -10.91 -15.61
C TYR A 92 -7.74 -9.99 -14.41
N TYR A 93 -8.74 -9.29 -13.87
CA TYR A 93 -8.66 -8.34 -12.75
C TYR A 93 -9.26 -8.88 -11.44
N GLY A 94 -9.58 -10.17 -11.36
CA GLY A 94 -10.17 -10.77 -10.17
C GLY A 94 -9.32 -10.59 -8.93
N GLN A 95 -9.93 -10.17 -7.82
CA GLN A 95 -9.20 -10.04 -6.58
C GLN A 95 -8.74 -11.41 -6.11
N THR A 96 -7.44 -11.63 -6.23
CA THR A 96 -6.84 -12.85 -5.71
C THR A 96 -6.95 -12.81 -4.19
N THR A 97 -7.47 -13.89 -3.62
CA THR A 97 -7.55 -14.05 -2.17
C THR A 97 -6.17 -14.46 -1.66
N TRP A 98 -6.06 -15.65 -1.11
CA TRP A 98 -4.78 -16.23 -0.71
C TRP A 98 -3.99 -16.63 -1.95
N GLN A 99 -2.76 -16.14 -2.04
CA GLN A 99 -1.84 -16.44 -3.14
C GLN A 99 -0.48 -16.91 -2.60
N THR A 100 0.11 -17.89 -3.28
CA THR A 100 1.46 -18.36 -2.95
C THR A 100 2.49 -17.44 -3.60
N ILE A 101 3.48 -16.98 -2.83
CA ILE A 101 4.62 -16.25 -3.40
C ILE A 101 5.49 -17.26 -4.17
N ASN A 102 5.90 -16.89 -5.38
CA ASN A 102 6.78 -17.74 -6.21
C ASN A 102 8.08 -18.13 -5.47
N GLY A 103 8.30 -19.44 -5.36
CA GLY A 103 9.45 -20.01 -4.65
C GLY A 103 9.26 -20.13 -3.14
N THR A 104 8.03 -20.07 -2.65
CA THR A 104 7.68 -20.24 -1.23
C THR A 104 6.60 -21.33 -1.05
N LEU A 105 6.41 -21.79 0.18
CA LEU A 105 5.38 -22.78 0.55
C LEU A 105 4.25 -22.16 1.40
N PHE A 106 4.22 -20.84 1.52
CA PHE A 106 3.24 -20.13 2.32
C PHE A 106 2.39 -19.21 1.44
N ASN A 107 1.19 -18.93 1.91
CA ASN A 107 0.25 -18.04 1.24
C ASN A 107 0.25 -16.67 1.91
N ILE A 108 0.04 -15.65 1.09
CA ILE A 108 -0.21 -14.28 1.53
C ILE A 108 -1.60 -13.85 1.08
N LEU A 109 -2.18 -12.90 1.80
CA LEU A 109 -3.38 -12.19 1.42
C LEU A 109 -3.08 -10.69 1.38
N LEU A 110 -3.30 -10.04 0.24
CA LEU A 110 -3.12 -8.59 0.12
C LEU A 110 -4.14 -7.85 0.99
N THR A 111 -3.70 -6.77 1.64
CA THR A 111 -4.59 -5.98 2.50
C THR A 111 -5.43 -4.96 1.74
N SER A 112 -5.04 -4.62 0.52
CA SER A 112 -5.57 -3.51 -0.25
C SER A 112 -5.96 -3.87 -1.68
N THR A 113 -6.80 -3.02 -2.25
CA THR A 113 -7.07 -2.87 -3.69
C THR A 113 -7.12 -1.38 -4.00
N ALA A 114 -6.85 -0.99 -5.23
CA ALA A 114 -6.94 0.41 -5.64
C ALA A 114 -8.10 0.62 -6.61
N TYR A 115 -8.92 1.61 -6.32
CA TYR A 115 -9.91 2.16 -7.25
C TYR A 115 -9.30 3.36 -7.96
N SER A 116 -9.42 3.41 -9.28
CA SER A 116 -9.05 4.58 -10.06
C SER A 116 -10.18 5.04 -10.99
N ASN A 117 -10.33 6.35 -11.13
CA ASN A 117 -11.21 6.96 -12.12
C ASN A 117 -10.46 8.09 -12.80
N GLU A 118 -10.19 7.94 -14.10
CA GLU A 118 -9.41 8.92 -14.86
C GLU A 118 -10.21 10.21 -15.06
N GLY A 119 -9.61 11.33 -14.67
CA GLY A 119 -10.19 12.66 -14.91
C GLY A 119 -10.11 13.03 -16.38
N LYS A 120 -11.15 13.75 -16.87
CA LYS A 120 -11.40 14.10 -18.28
C LYS A 120 -12.11 13.02 -19.11
N SER A 121 -13.09 12.36 -18.51
CA SER A 121 -14.12 11.64 -19.26
C SER A 121 -14.93 12.60 -20.15
N TYR A 122 -15.45 12.07 -21.27
CA TYR A 122 -16.25 12.82 -22.25
C TYR A 122 -17.46 13.55 -21.63
N ASP A 123 -18.00 13.03 -20.53
CA ASP A 123 -19.19 13.54 -19.83
C ASP A 123 -18.91 14.59 -18.73
N LYS A 124 -17.64 14.94 -18.48
CA LYS A 124 -17.22 15.95 -17.47
C LYS A 124 -17.68 15.66 -16.04
N SER A 125 -17.97 14.40 -15.70
CA SER A 125 -18.41 14.03 -14.35
C SER A 125 -17.27 14.09 -13.32
N VAL A 126 -16.01 14.02 -13.77
CA VAL A 126 -14.81 14.11 -12.94
C VAL A 126 -13.79 15.08 -13.57
N ASN A 127 -13.33 16.07 -12.79
CA ASN A 127 -12.39 17.10 -13.26
C ASN A 127 -10.91 16.65 -13.22
N GLU A 128 -10.56 15.73 -12.32
CA GLU A 128 -9.19 15.26 -12.04
C GLU A 128 -9.20 13.75 -11.73
N SER A 129 -8.12 13.04 -12.05
CA SER A 129 -8.07 11.60 -11.76
C SER A 129 -8.17 11.36 -10.26
N ILE A 130 -9.02 10.41 -9.87
CA ILE A 130 -9.22 10.00 -8.48
C ILE A 130 -8.58 8.63 -8.33
N GLU A 131 -7.76 8.47 -7.29
CA GLU A 131 -7.26 7.18 -6.84
C GLU A 131 -7.56 7.02 -5.35
N ILE A 132 -8.16 5.89 -4.97
CA ILE A 132 -8.53 5.59 -3.59
C ILE A 132 -8.14 4.13 -3.31
N THR A 133 -7.41 3.89 -2.23
CA THR A 133 -7.09 2.53 -1.80
C THR A 133 -8.15 2.05 -0.81
N LEU A 134 -8.66 0.85 -1.06
CA LEU A 134 -9.75 0.21 -0.32
C LEU A 134 -9.23 -1.07 0.32
N PRO A 135 -9.82 -1.53 1.43
CA PRO A 135 -9.50 -2.85 1.98
C PRO A 135 -9.86 -3.95 0.98
N ASN A 136 -9.04 -5.01 0.92
CA ASN A 136 -9.32 -6.18 0.09
C ASN A 136 -10.69 -6.80 0.42
N LYS A 137 -11.35 -7.35 -0.60
CA LYS A 137 -12.72 -7.87 -0.54
C LYS A 137 -12.89 -8.91 0.58
N TRP A 138 -11.85 -9.71 0.80
CA TRP A 138 -11.85 -10.71 1.86
C TRP A 138 -12.09 -10.10 3.24
N PHE A 139 -11.46 -8.96 3.58
CA PHE A 139 -11.69 -8.29 4.87
C PHE A 139 -13.11 -7.73 4.96
N ILE A 140 -13.64 -7.20 3.85
CA ILE A 140 -15.01 -6.69 3.80
C ILE A 140 -16.01 -7.79 4.14
N GLU A 141 -15.80 -8.99 3.59
CA GLU A 141 -16.66 -10.14 3.84
C GLU A 141 -16.47 -10.71 5.25
N GLN A 142 -15.24 -11.00 5.65
CA GLN A 142 -14.95 -11.64 6.95
C GLN A 142 -15.29 -10.75 8.14
N MET A 143 -15.02 -9.45 8.03
CA MET A 143 -15.31 -8.48 9.09
C MET A 143 -16.70 -7.86 8.96
N LYS A 144 -17.47 -8.23 7.93
CA LYS A 144 -18.83 -7.73 7.62
C LYS A 144 -18.87 -6.20 7.53
N LEU A 145 -17.90 -5.64 6.82
CA LEU A 145 -17.72 -4.21 6.72
C LEU A 145 -18.79 -3.57 5.84
N LYS A 146 -19.06 -2.29 6.12
CA LYS A 146 -19.95 -1.46 5.31
C LYS A 146 -19.27 -0.15 4.98
N GLN A 147 -19.50 0.33 3.76
CA GLN A 147 -19.15 1.69 3.38
C GLN A 147 -19.99 2.69 4.18
N THR A 148 -19.44 3.86 4.44
CA THR A 148 -20.17 4.96 5.06
C THR A 148 -20.66 5.97 4.00
N LEU A 149 -21.14 7.13 4.45
CA LEU A 149 -21.37 8.26 3.55
C LEU A 149 -20.05 8.94 3.13
N ASN A 150 -18.97 8.75 3.89
CA ASN A 150 -17.64 9.20 3.51
C ASN A 150 -17.01 8.16 2.57
N ASP A 151 -16.58 8.59 1.40
CA ASP A 151 -15.89 7.72 0.44
C ASP A 151 -14.55 7.23 1.04
N GLY A 152 -14.17 6.00 0.69
CA GLY A 152 -12.98 5.34 1.23
C GLY A 152 -13.09 4.86 2.69
N GLU A 153 -14.16 5.18 3.44
CA GLU A 153 -14.30 4.83 4.86
C GLU A 153 -15.19 3.59 5.07
N TRP A 154 -14.69 2.64 5.88
CA TRP A 154 -15.33 1.37 6.17
C TRP A 154 -15.52 1.15 7.68
N ILE A 155 -16.74 0.78 8.04
CA ILE A 155 -17.14 0.50 9.42
C ILE A 155 -17.42 -0.98 9.65
N ASN A 156 -17.11 -1.46 10.85
CA ASN A 156 -17.52 -2.79 11.31
C ASN A 156 -19.02 -2.81 11.73
N PRO A 157 -19.58 -3.97 12.10
CA PRO A 157 -20.98 -4.08 12.55
C PRO A 157 -21.33 -3.25 13.80
N ASN A 158 -20.34 -2.88 14.60
CA ASN A 158 -20.51 -2.01 15.77
C ASN A 158 -20.50 -0.52 15.40
N GLY A 159 -20.38 -0.18 14.12
CA GLY A 159 -20.33 1.20 13.64
C GLY A 159 -18.97 1.88 13.83
N GLN A 160 -17.91 1.13 14.14
CA GLN A 160 -16.57 1.68 14.34
C GLN A 160 -15.80 1.70 13.03
N VAL A 161 -15.20 2.84 12.69
CA VAL A 161 -14.31 2.98 11.52
C VAL A 161 -13.07 2.12 11.75
N ILE A 162 -12.84 1.18 10.84
CA ILE A 162 -11.69 0.30 10.88
C ILE A 162 -10.72 0.59 9.74
N PHE A 163 -11.19 0.73 8.51
CA PHE A 163 -10.34 1.09 7.38
C PHE A 163 -10.77 2.41 6.79
N PHE A 164 -9.81 3.23 6.42
CA PHE A 164 -10.08 4.43 5.63
C PHE A 164 -8.83 4.84 4.85
N ASP A 165 -9.06 5.41 3.67
CA ASP A 165 -8.03 6.15 2.97
C ASP A 165 -7.95 7.58 3.54
N SER A 166 -6.78 7.95 4.04
CA SER A 166 -6.59 9.26 4.68
C SER A 166 -6.53 10.41 3.67
N THR A 167 -6.21 10.14 2.40
CA THR A 167 -6.08 11.18 1.37
C THR A 167 -7.42 11.75 0.92
N VAL A 168 -8.49 10.95 1.01
CA VAL A 168 -9.85 11.35 0.59
C VAL A 168 -10.37 12.57 1.35
N LYS A 169 -9.98 12.74 2.61
CA LYS A 169 -10.39 13.87 3.46
C LYS A 169 -9.38 15.01 3.49
N SER A 170 -8.13 14.77 3.14
CA SER A 170 -7.17 15.86 3.02
C SER A 170 -7.45 16.61 1.73
N CYS A 171 -7.97 17.83 1.83
CA CYS A 171 -8.02 18.77 0.71
C CYS A 171 -6.62 19.10 0.14
N CYS A 172 -5.57 18.54 0.75
CA CYS A 172 -4.23 18.39 0.23
C CYS A 172 -4.21 17.30 -0.85
N VAL A 173 -4.96 17.49 -1.94
CA VAL A 173 -4.39 17.08 -3.23
C VAL A 173 -3.36 18.16 -3.49
N SER A 174 -2.16 18.02 -2.91
CA SER A 174 -1.06 18.87 -3.33
C SER A 174 -0.89 18.67 -4.83
N GLN A 175 -0.41 19.68 -5.54
CA GLN A 175 -0.19 19.61 -7.00
C GLN A 175 0.76 18.47 -7.41
N ASP A 176 1.35 17.79 -6.42
CA ASP A 176 2.29 16.70 -6.52
C ASP A 176 1.65 15.38 -6.02
N ASN A 177 0.83 14.73 -6.86
CA ASN A 177 0.47 13.31 -6.84
C ASN A 177 0.62 12.58 -5.47
N GLU A 178 -0.20 12.94 -4.48
CA GLU A 178 -0.26 12.15 -3.25
C GLU A 178 -0.91 10.80 -3.58
N ASN A 179 -0.12 9.71 -3.56
CA ASN A 179 -0.69 8.39 -3.71
C ASN A 179 -1.52 8.07 -2.47
N SER A 180 -2.64 7.40 -2.69
CA SER A 180 -3.57 6.97 -1.66
C SER A 180 -2.88 6.27 -0.47
N VAL A 181 -3.43 6.47 0.74
CA VAL A 181 -2.88 5.94 2.00
C VAL A 181 -3.97 5.18 2.76
N LEU A 182 -4.00 3.86 2.60
CA LEU A 182 -4.93 3.01 3.33
C LEU A 182 -4.44 2.81 4.77
N LEU A 183 -5.26 3.22 5.73
CA LEU A 183 -5.03 3.05 7.15
C LEU A 183 -6.02 2.06 7.76
N ALA A 184 -5.55 1.29 8.75
CA ALA A 184 -6.37 0.44 9.59
C ALA A 184 -6.30 0.85 11.06
N ASN A 185 -7.41 0.88 11.78
CA ASN A 185 -7.41 1.01 13.24
C ASN A 185 -6.65 -0.17 13.84
N LYS A 186 -5.50 0.09 14.47
CA LYS A 186 -4.58 -0.94 14.95
C LYS A 186 -5.26 -1.94 15.88
N ASN A 187 -6.00 -1.45 16.89
CA ASN A 187 -6.60 -2.31 17.89
C ASN A 187 -7.66 -3.22 17.29
N LEU A 188 -8.59 -2.65 16.51
CA LEU A 188 -9.68 -3.40 15.88
C LEU A 188 -9.15 -4.41 14.86
N PHE A 189 -8.13 -4.03 14.10
CA PHE A 189 -7.60 -4.90 13.05
C PHE A 189 -6.72 -6.01 13.60
N VAL A 190 -5.82 -5.70 14.55
CA VAL A 190 -4.99 -6.73 15.22
C VAL A 190 -5.86 -7.70 16.00
N GLU A 191 -6.89 -7.25 16.72
CA GLU A 191 -7.82 -8.14 17.41
C GLU A 191 -8.47 -9.16 16.45
N PHE A 192 -8.90 -8.69 15.27
CA PHE A 192 -9.44 -9.57 14.24
C PHE A 192 -8.39 -10.57 13.73
N LEU A 193 -7.18 -10.11 13.39
CA LEU A 193 -6.11 -10.99 12.90
C LEU A 193 -5.73 -12.06 13.93
N GLU A 194 -5.62 -11.67 15.20
CA GLU A 194 -5.32 -12.57 16.31
C GLU A 194 -6.34 -13.70 16.44
N LYS A 195 -7.63 -13.36 16.32
CA LYS A 195 -8.73 -14.33 16.37
C LYS A 195 -8.69 -15.34 15.23
N GLU A 196 -8.27 -14.91 14.05
CA GLU A 196 -8.17 -15.75 12.85
C GLU A 196 -6.80 -16.47 12.75
N ASN A 197 -5.94 -16.37 13.77
CA ASN A 197 -4.57 -16.93 13.78
C ASN A 197 -3.68 -16.39 12.62
N LEU A 198 -3.92 -15.12 12.27
CA LEU A 198 -3.22 -14.38 11.23
C LEU A 198 -2.33 -13.30 11.83
N THR A 199 -1.39 -12.81 11.04
CA THR A 199 -0.61 -11.61 11.37
C THR A 199 -0.34 -10.76 10.13
N LEU A 200 0.03 -9.52 10.36
CA LEU A 200 0.39 -8.55 9.34
C LEU A 200 1.90 -8.55 9.14
N PHE A 201 2.32 -8.52 7.88
CA PHE A 201 3.71 -8.40 7.46
C PHE A 201 3.80 -7.27 6.44
N TRP A 202 4.84 -6.46 6.56
CA TRP A 202 5.14 -5.34 5.68
C TRP A 202 6.41 -5.60 4.93
N ILE A 203 6.40 -5.21 3.66
CA ILE A 203 7.63 -4.93 2.93
C ILE A 203 7.65 -3.44 2.61
N MET A 204 8.78 -2.82 2.91
CA MET A 204 9.09 -1.46 2.51
C MET A 204 10.29 -1.50 1.59
N TRP A 205 10.16 -0.84 0.46
CA TRP A 205 11.31 -0.49 -0.36
C TRP A 205 11.27 0.98 -0.72
N GLY A 206 12.44 1.53 -1.02
CA GLY A 206 12.56 2.93 -1.38
C GLY A 206 13.91 3.24 -1.97
N GLU A 207 14.03 4.47 -2.43
CA GLU A 207 15.27 5.01 -2.96
C GLU A 207 15.44 6.45 -2.56
N LYS A 208 16.69 6.81 -2.30
CA LYS A 208 17.11 8.19 -2.26
C LYS A 208 18.04 8.45 -3.43
N GLN A 209 17.61 9.28 -4.36
CA GLN A 209 18.37 9.62 -5.55
C GLN A 209 18.92 11.03 -5.46
N VAL A 210 20.11 11.22 -6.02
CA VAL A 210 20.72 12.53 -6.23
C VAL A 210 21.02 12.66 -7.71
N ARG A 211 20.54 13.75 -8.32
CA ARG A 211 20.70 14.04 -9.74
C ARG A 211 21.15 15.48 -9.97
N ASN A 212 21.74 15.76 -11.12
CA ASN A 212 22.09 17.14 -11.52
C ASN A 212 20.86 17.96 -11.91
N THR A 213 19.84 17.34 -12.51
CA THR A 213 18.61 18.02 -12.96
C THR A 213 17.35 17.22 -12.59
N ASP A 214 16.19 17.87 -12.68
CA ASP A 214 14.85 17.28 -12.50
C ASP A 214 14.22 16.79 -13.81
N ILE A 215 14.92 16.93 -14.94
CA ILE A 215 14.43 16.63 -16.28
C ILE A 215 14.84 15.19 -16.65
N ASN A 216 13.98 14.46 -17.38
CA ASN A 216 14.12 13.10 -17.93
C ASN A 216 15.41 12.32 -17.58
N TYR A 217 15.24 11.11 -17.03
CA TYR A 217 16.33 10.21 -16.63
C TYR A 217 17.42 10.10 -17.72
N ASN A 218 18.61 10.63 -17.42
CA ASN A 218 19.81 10.54 -18.23
C ASN A 218 20.95 10.08 -17.33
N GLU A 219 21.69 9.05 -17.75
CA GLU A 219 22.81 8.48 -16.98
C GLU A 219 23.88 9.51 -16.63
N LYS A 220 24.02 10.58 -17.42
CA LYS A 220 24.96 11.69 -17.15
C LYS A 220 24.51 12.63 -16.03
N ASP A 221 23.24 12.58 -15.66
CA ASP A 221 22.66 13.39 -14.60
C ASP A 221 22.58 12.63 -13.27
N PHE A 222 22.86 11.33 -13.26
CA PHE A 222 22.81 10.49 -12.07
C PHE A 222 24.08 10.63 -11.24
N LEU A 223 23.96 11.11 -10.01
CA LEU A 223 25.10 11.26 -9.08
C LEU A 223 25.17 10.12 -8.07
N GLY A 224 24.04 9.50 -7.75
CA GLY A 224 24.00 8.33 -6.91
C GLY A 224 22.61 7.97 -6.41
N ILE A 225 22.51 6.76 -5.89
CA ILE A 225 21.30 6.19 -5.30
C ILE A 225 21.63 5.48 -4.00
N ALA A 226 20.75 5.64 -3.01
CA ALA A 226 20.68 4.74 -1.87
C ALA A 226 19.39 3.92 -1.99
N GLU A 227 19.50 2.62 -2.23
CA GLU A 227 18.38 1.68 -2.14
C GLU A 227 18.07 1.41 -0.66
N ILE A 228 16.80 1.38 -0.30
CA ILE A 228 16.32 1.11 1.06
C ILE A 228 15.38 -0.08 1.00
N GLN A 229 15.63 -1.11 1.80
CA GLN A 229 14.77 -2.28 1.93
C GLN A 229 14.61 -2.65 3.40
N SER A 230 13.37 -2.85 3.84
CA SER A 230 13.04 -3.27 5.20
C SER A 230 11.82 -4.18 5.18
N ILE A 231 11.74 -5.05 6.17
CA ILE A 231 10.51 -5.75 6.51
C ILE A 231 10.12 -5.43 7.94
N SER A 232 8.83 -5.57 8.22
CA SER A 232 8.29 -5.51 9.57
C SER A 232 7.14 -6.48 9.70
N TYR A 233 6.79 -6.89 10.91
CA TYR A 233 5.61 -7.72 11.13
C TYR A 233 5.03 -7.56 12.55
N CYS A 234 3.78 -7.97 12.73
CA CYS A 234 3.15 -7.98 14.04
C CYS A 234 3.46 -9.30 14.79
N ASP A 235 3.83 -9.16 16.06
CA ASP A 235 3.78 -10.23 17.07
C ASP A 235 2.79 -9.79 18.16
N GLY A 236 1.53 -10.23 17.99
CA GLY A 236 0.41 -9.66 18.72
C GLY A 236 0.27 -8.16 18.40
N SER A 237 0.27 -7.32 19.45
CA SER A 237 0.18 -5.86 19.31
C SER A 237 1.53 -5.17 19.11
N LYS A 238 2.64 -5.91 19.19
CA LYS A 238 3.99 -5.39 18.99
C LYS A 238 4.36 -5.44 17.52
N ILE A 239 5.05 -4.41 17.07
CA ILE A 239 5.63 -4.35 15.74
C ILE A 239 7.11 -4.69 15.88
N ILE A 240 7.59 -5.65 15.08
CA ILE A 240 8.99 -6.04 14.99
C ILE A 240 9.50 -5.52 13.65
N ASP A 241 10.56 -4.72 13.69
CA ASP A 241 11.22 -4.13 12.53
C ASP A 241 12.55 -4.83 12.25
N GLU A 242 12.77 -5.25 11.00
CA GLU A 242 13.98 -5.96 10.55
C GLU A 242 14.51 -5.27 9.28
N PRO A 243 15.48 -4.34 9.39
CA PRO A 243 16.08 -3.71 8.23
C PRO A 243 16.90 -4.74 7.43
N ILE A 244 16.69 -4.80 6.12
CA ILE A 244 17.34 -5.82 5.27
C ILE A 244 18.61 -5.28 4.63
N LYS A 245 18.51 -4.16 3.91
CA LYS A 245 19.63 -3.66 3.11
C LYS A 245 19.54 -2.18 2.83
N ILE A 246 20.68 -1.51 2.93
CA ILE A 246 20.93 -0.20 2.32
C ILE A 246 22.10 -0.37 1.36
N ARG A 247 21.88 -0.14 0.06
CA ARG A 247 22.94 -0.21 -0.97
C ARG A 247 23.18 1.18 -1.52
N PHE A 248 24.44 1.53 -1.72
CA PHE A 248 24.84 2.79 -2.34
C PHE A 248 25.48 2.52 -3.69
N GLU A 249 25.08 3.27 -4.71
CA GLU A 249 25.81 3.36 -5.97
C GLU A 249 26.06 4.84 -6.26
N GLU A 250 27.30 5.16 -6.62
CA GLU A 250 27.73 6.50 -7.03
C GLU A 250 28.36 6.41 -8.42
N GLN A 251 28.30 7.51 -9.17
CA GLN A 251 29.06 7.62 -10.43
C GLN A 251 30.50 8.06 -10.08
N ASP A 252 31.50 7.28 -10.52
CA ASP A 252 32.94 7.57 -10.32
C ASP A 252 33.38 8.92 -10.92
#